data_AF-U2QS50-F1
#
_entry.id   AF-U2QS50-F1
#
_cell.length_a   1.000
_cell.length_b   1.000
_cell.length_c   1.000
_cell.angle_alpha   90.00
_cell.angle_beta   90.00
_cell.angle_gamma   90.00
#
_symmetry.space_group_name_H-M   'P 1'
#
loop_
_entity.id
_entity.type
_entity.pdbx_description
1 polymer ?
#
loop_
_entity_poly.entity_id
_entity_poly.type
_entity_poly.pdbx_seq_one_letter_code
_entity_poly.pdbx_strand_id
1 'polypeptide(L)'
;NGAVDFGCTGVVDSEYGWWYVRNGQVDYSYTGIAPNEYGWWRIVNGQVDFNCNSVECNDAGWFCIRGGKVDFDFNGIAANSSGNWCIWGGKVNFGYDGGVKYLGSTYLVLDGEAFCIDEQIGKGSVGFLELINPTISGLFNCGYAYDQYTVIGAADDATSLENMRQALYGILECNELRKAHGLQELKISNSLMAIAEYDTNASAYAMDHIGVFNVGENLAWGPSFWDPFDGWYTQEKADFDQGNYANVGHYLNIIDDSYTITGFAVNQKSAYGNTYGQVFSGMEYEGDSFSVDDYCGFFMLYYNAVYNPVVLG
;
A
#
# COMPACT_ATOMS: atom_id res chain seq x y z
N ASN A 1 -44.79 -1.81 -39.92
CA ASN A 1 -44.80 -0.63 -40.82
C ASN A 1 -43.39 -0.07 -40.91
N GLY A 2 -42.61 -0.61 -41.85
CA GLY A 2 -41.18 -0.33 -42.00
C GLY A 2 -40.91 0.88 -42.88
N ALA A 3 -40.68 2.03 -42.26
CA ALA A 3 -39.83 3.05 -42.86
C ALA A 3 -38.38 2.67 -42.55
N VAL A 4 -37.53 2.53 -43.58
CA VAL A 4 -36.09 2.36 -43.40
C VAL A 4 -35.56 3.69 -42.85
N ASP A 5 -35.15 3.70 -41.58
CA ASP A 5 -34.50 4.85 -40.96
C ASP A 5 -33.01 4.88 -41.32
N PHE A 6 -32.68 5.65 -42.34
CA PHE A 6 -31.29 5.85 -42.80
C PHE A 6 -30.44 6.70 -41.83
N GLY A 7 -31.03 7.25 -40.76
CA GLY A 7 -30.34 7.97 -39.69
C GLY A 7 -30.05 7.12 -38.45
N CYS A 8 -30.49 5.85 -38.41
CA CYS A 8 -30.37 5.01 -37.24
C CYS A 8 -28.90 4.83 -36.82
N THR A 9 -28.61 5.11 -35.54
CA THR A 9 -27.33 4.82 -34.88
C THR A 9 -27.61 4.16 -33.53
N GLY A 10 -27.09 2.94 -33.33
CA GLY A 10 -27.36 2.14 -32.13
C GLY A 10 -27.36 0.64 -32.41
N VAL A 11 -27.77 -0.14 -31.41
CA VAL A 11 -27.84 -1.61 -31.53
C VAL A 11 -29.23 -2.03 -32.02
N VAL A 12 -29.29 -2.70 -33.17
CA VAL A 12 -30.54 -3.05 -33.87
C VAL A 12 -30.65 -4.57 -34.06
N ASP A 13 -31.85 -5.11 -33.89
CA ASP A 13 -32.16 -6.54 -34.08
C ASP A 13 -32.32 -6.90 -35.57
N SER A 14 -31.99 -8.14 -35.91
CA SER A 14 -32.19 -8.73 -37.23
C SER A 14 -32.34 -10.26 -37.12
N GLU A 15 -32.76 -10.92 -38.19
CA GLU A 15 -32.81 -12.40 -38.24
C GLU A 15 -31.43 -13.07 -38.04
N TYR A 16 -30.34 -12.31 -38.19
CA TYR A 16 -28.96 -12.78 -38.03
C TYR A 16 -28.31 -12.31 -36.71
N GLY A 17 -29.11 -11.80 -35.77
CA GLY A 17 -28.68 -11.31 -34.46
C GLY A 17 -28.68 -9.78 -34.36
N TRP A 18 -28.04 -9.27 -33.31
CA TRP A 18 -28.02 -7.84 -32.98
C TRP A 18 -26.74 -7.19 -33.46
N TRP A 19 -26.87 -6.06 -34.15
CA TRP A 19 -25.77 -5.38 -34.84
C TRP A 19 -25.70 -3.91 -34.46
N TYR A 20 -24.48 -3.40 -34.35
CA TYR A 20 -24.25 -1.97 -34.25
C TYR A 20 -24.36 -1.32 -35.63
N VAL A 21 -25.30 -0.40 -35.75
CA VAL A 21 -25.60 0.34 -36.96
C VAL A 21 -25.17 1.79 -36.76
N ARG A 22 -24.57 2.39 -37.79
CA ARG A 22 -24.24 3.81 -37.86
C ARG A 22 -24.65 4.35 -39.22
N ASN A 23 -25.43 5.43 -39.24
CA ASN A 23 -25.98 6.04 -40.47
C ASN A 23 -26.72 5.01 -41.35
N GLY A 24 -27.52 4.14 -40.74
CA GLY A 24 -28.33 3.14 -41.45
C GLY A 24 -27.55 1.96 -42.05
N GLN A 25 -26.26 1.78 -41.75
CA GLN A 25 -25.45 0.64 -42.17
C GLN A 25 -24.78 -0.04 -40.99
N VAL A 26 -24.57 -1.36 -41.04
CA VAL A 26 -23.80 -2.09 -40.04
C VAL A 26 -22.35 -1.63 -40.07
N ASP A 27 -21.81 -1.22 -38.93
CA ASP A 27 -20.40 -0.86 -38.79
C ASP A 27 -19.61 -2.04 -38.22
N TYR A 28 -19.12 -2.88 -39.13
CA TYR A 28 -18.29 -4.05 -38.79
C TYR A 28 -16.94 -3.70 -38.16
N SER A 29 -16.52 -2.43 -38.19
CA SER A 29 -15.28 -2.00 -37.54
C SER A 29 -15.47 -1.65 -36.06
N TYR A 30 -16.72 -1.49 -35.61
CA TYR A 30 -16.99 -1.06 -34.25
C TYR A 30 -16.77 -2.20 -33.25
N THR A 31 -15.92 -1.92 -32.26
CA THR A 31 -15.72 -2.75 -31.08
C THR A 31 -15.78 -1.83 -29.86
N GLY A 32 -16.75 -2.04 -28.97
CA GLY A 32 -16.96 -1.21 -27.80
C GLY A 32 -18.30 -1.50 -27.12
N ILE A 33 -18.87 -0.49 -26.46
CA ILE A 33 -20.18 -0.56 -25.80
C ILE A 33 -21.16 0.42 -26.46
N ALA A 34 -22.30 -0.09 -26.93
CA ALA A 34 -23.33 0.73 -27.58
C ALA A 34 -24.73 0.51 -26.98
N PRO A 35 -25.58 1.56 -26.91
CA PRO A 35 -26.93 1.47 -26.35
C PRO A 35 -28.01 1.08 -27.37
N ASN A 36 -29.12 0.56 -26.83
CA ASN A 36 -30.45 0.56 -27.43
C ASN A 36 -31.52 0.70 -26.33
N GLU A 37 -32.80 0.52 -26.66
CA GLU A 37 -33.92 0.62 -25.72
C GLU A 37 -33.89 -0.43 -24.59
N TYR A 38 -33.12 -1.52 -24.75
CA TYR A 38 -32.99 -2.60 -23.76
C TYR A 38 -31.78 -2.47 -22.85
N GLY A 39 -30.85 -1.55 -23.13
CA GLY A 39 -29.64 -1.32 -22.34
C GLY A 39 -28.40 -1.10 -23.19
N TRP A 40 -27.23 -1.25 -22.58
CA TRP A 40 -25.93 -1.09 -23.23
C TRP A 40 -25.29 -2.45 -23.43
N TRP A 41 -24.76 -2.70 -24.62
CA TRP A 41 -24.32 -4.02 -25.05
C TRP A 41 -22.88 -4.00 -25.53
N ARG A 42 -22.15 -5.07 -25.24
CA ARG A 42 -20.84 -5.32 -25.83
C ARG A 42 -20.98 -5.60 -27.31
N ILE A 43 -20.26 -4.87 -28.14
CA ILE A 43 -20.20 -5.07 -29.59
C ILE A 43 -18.79 -5.48 -29.99
N VAL A 44 -18.61 -6.58 -30.70
CA VAL A 44 -17.32 -7.01 -31.27
C VAL A 44 -17.47 -7.14 -32.78
N ASN A 45 -16.64 -6.41 -33.54
CA ASN A 45 -16.69 -6.39 -35.01
C ASN A 45 -18.10 -6.14 -35.57
N GLY A 46 -18.83 -5.20 -34.95
CA GLY A 46 -20.18 -4.80 -35.34
C GLY A 46 -21.32 -5.69 -34.81
N GLN A 47 -21.07 -6.84 -34.19
CA GLN A 47 -22.10 -7.73 -33.65
C GLN A 47 -22.13 -7.72 -32.11
N VAL A 48 -23.31 -7.85 -31.50
CA VAL A 48 -23.41 -8.04 -30.05
C VAL A 48 -22.75 -9.35 -29.62
N ASP A 49 -21.90 -9.28 -28.60
CA ASP A 49 -21.32 -10.44 -27.93
C ASP A 49 -22.07 -10.75 -26.62
N PHE A 50 -23.07 -11.63 -26.70
CA PHE A 50 -23.86 -12.08 -25.54
C PHE A 50 -23.08 -12.95 -24.54
N ASN A 51 -21.86 -13.37 -24.87
CA ASN A 51 -21.04 -14.20 -23.99
C ASN A 51 -20.01 -13.37 -23.20
N CYS A 52 -19.91 -12.07 -23.45
CA CYS A 52 -18.96 -11.21 -22.77
C CYS A 52 -19.27 -11.12 -21.27
N ASN A 53 -18.26 -11.38 -20.44
CA ASN A 53 -18.26 -11.18 -18.99
C ASN A 53 -16.91 -10.52 -18.62
N SER A 54 -16.82 -9.21 -18.77
CA SER A 54 -15.57 -8.44 -18.74
C SER A 54 -15.82 -7.00 -18.27
N VAL A 55 -14.74 -6.23 -18.11
CA VAL A 55 -14.77 -4.76 -17.96
C VAL A 55 -14.30 -4.12 -19.27
N GLU A 56 -15.18 -3.38 -19.94
CA GLU A 56 -14.93 -2.81 -21.27
C GLU A 56 -15.31 -1.33 -21.31
N CYS A 57 -14.84 -0.59 -22.32
CA CYS A 57 -15.06 0.85 -22.39
C CYS A 57 -15.84 1.34 -23.62
N ASN A 58 -16.35 2.55 -23.46
CA ASN A 58 -16.68 3.48 -24.52
C ASN A 58 -16.30 4.90 -24.06
N ASP A 59 -16.73 5.93 -24.80
CA ASP A 59 -16.42 7.34 -24.49
C ASP A 59 -16.96 7.81 -23.12
N ALA A 60 -17.90 7.08 -22.50
CA ALA A 60 -18.46 7.42 -21.19
C ALA A 60 -17.68 6.81 -20.00
N GLY A 61 -16.77 5.87 -20.27
CA GLY A 61 -15.92 5.21 -19.27
C GLY A 61 -15.87 3.69 -19.42
N TRP A 62 -15.48 3.02 -18.33
CA TRP A 62 -15.33 1.58 -18.24
C TRP A 62 -16.45 0.96 -17.42
N PHE A 63 -17.07 -0.11 -17.93
CA PHE A 63 -18.26 -0.70 -17.36
C PHE A 63 -18.15 -2.21 -17.21
N CYS A 64 -18.73 -2.74 -16.14
CA CYS A 64 -18.90 -4.17 -15.95
C CYS A 64 -19.98 -4.70 -16.89
N ILE A 65 -19.64 -5.73 -17.64
CA ILE A 65 -20.54 -6.44 -18.55
C ILE A 65 -20.76 -7.85 -18.02
N ARG A 66 -22.03 -8.28 -17.96
CA ARG A 66 -22.43 -9.66 -17.62
C ARG A 66 -23.39 -10.18 -18.69
N GLY A 67 -23.05 -11.31 -19.31
CA GLY A 67 -23.84 -11.88 -20.40
C GLY A 67 -24.04 -10.90 -21.58
N GLY A 68 -22.99 -10.15 -21.93
CA GLY A 68 -22.99 -9.19 -23.04
C GLY A 68 -23.67 -7.85 -22.78
N LYS A 69 -24.32 -7.67 -21.62
CA LYS A 69 -24.99 -6.42 -21.24
C LYS A 69 -24.23 -5.72 -20.12
N VAL A 70 -24.15 -4.39 -20.19
CA VAL A 70 -23.69 -3.58 -19.04
C VAL A 70 -24.64 -3.77 -17.88
N ASP A 71 -24.06 -4.01 -16.71
CA ASP A 71 -24.80 -4.16 -15.48
C ASP A 71 -24.62 -2.94 -14.56
N PHE A 72 -25.55 -2.00 -14.68
CA PHE A 72 -25.54 -0.75 -13.92
C PHE A 72 -25.84 -0.91 -12.42
N ASP A 73 -26.28 -2.09 -11.98
CA ASP A 73 -26.56 -2.36 -10.55
C ASP A 73 -25.37 -3.06 -9.87
N PHE A 74 -24.33 -3.42 -10.61
CA PHE A 74 -23.18 -4.14 -10.07
C PHE A 74 -22.31 -3.25 -9.17
N ASN A 75 -22.07 -3.73 -7.96
CA ASN A 75 -21.09 -3.18 -7.01
C ASN A 75 -20.18 -4.34 -6.56
N GLY A 76 -18.90 -4.28 -6.89
CA GLY A 76 -18.00 -5.40 -6.64
C GLY A 76 -16.70 -5.30 -7.44
N ILE A 77 -16.01 -6.43 -7.55
CA ILE A 77 -14.79 -6.54 -8.35
C ILE A 77 -15.10 -7.28 -9.65
N ALA A 78 -14.70 -6.71 -10.78
CA ALA A 78 -14.80 -7.34 -12.10
C ALA A 78 -13.44 -7.25 -12.83
N ALA A 79 -13.15 -8.23 -13.68
CA ALA A 79 -11.85 -8.34 -14.32
C ALA A 79 -11.93 -8.17 -15.84
N ASN A 80 -10.81 -7.75 -16.42
CA ASN A 80 -10.52 -7.89 -17.85
C ASN A 80 -9.06 -8.37 -18.00
N SER A 81 -8.53 -8.31 -19.23
CA SER A 81 -7.14 -8.75 -19.49
C SER A 81 -6.07 -7.89 -18.80
N SER A 82 -6.41 -6.70 -18.34
CA SER A 82 -5.46 -5.77 -17.69
C SER A 82 -5.38 -5.99 -16.19
N GLY A 83 -6.45 -6.47 -15.56
CA GLY A 83 -6.48 -6.66 -14.11
C GLY A 83 -7.90 -6.72 -13.56
N ASN A 84 -8.01 -6.53 -12.24
CA ASN A 84 -9.28 -6.43 -11.54
C ASN A 84 -9.61 -4.96 -11.28
N TRP A 85 -10.90 -4.63 -11.31
CA TRP A 85 -11.36 -3.25 -11.19
C TRP A 85 -12.46 -3.14 -10.15
N CYS A 86 -12.39 -2.08 -9.34
CA CYS A 86 -13.44 -1.72 -8.38
C CYS A 86 -14.60 -1.04 -9.10
N ILE A 87 -15.78 -1.68 -9.03
CA ILE A 87 -16.99 -1.24 -9.74
C ILE A 87 -18.02 -0.70 -8.73
N TRP A 88 -18.56 0.50 -9.00
CA TRP A 88 -19.76 1.02 -8.36
C TRP A 88 -20.80 1.43 -9.38
N GLY A 89 -22.04 0.99 -9.17
CA GLY A 89 -23.14 1.25 -10.11
C GLY A 89 -22.79 0.85 -11.55
N GLY A 90 -22.12 -0.29 -11.71
CA GLY A 90 -21.71 -0.83 -13.00
C GLY A 90 -20.52 -0.16 -13.68
N LYS A 91 -19.95 0.92 -13.11
CA LYS A 91 -18.82 1.65 -13.68
C LYS A 91 -17.56 1.51 -12.82
N VAL A 92 -16.39 1.43 -13.45
CA VAL A 92 -15.10 1.51 -12.75
C VAL A 92 -14.98 2.85 -12.04
N ASN A 93 -14.60 2.85 -10.77
CA ASN A 93 -14.30 4.08 -10.04
C ASN A 93 -12.80 4.34 -9.95
N PHE A 94 -12.29 5.03 -10.97
CA PHE A 94 -10.91 5.49 -11.04
C PHE A 94 -10.54 6.55 -9.98
N GLY A 95 -11.50 7.09 -9.23
CA GLY A 95 -11.26 8.09 -8.19
C GLY A 95 -11.23 7.52 -6.77
N TYR A 96 -11.11 6.20 -6.62
CA TYR A 96 -11.11 5.56 -5.32
C TYR A 96 -9.81 4.83 -5.04
N ASP A 97 -9.24 5.18 -3.90
CA ASP A 97 -8.12 4.52 -3.25
C ASP A 97 -8.56 4.04 -1.88
N GLY A 98 -8.31 2.76 -1.58
CA GLY A 98 -8.60 2.20 -0.26
C GLY A 98 -8.98 0.72 -0.28
N GLY A 99 -9.45 0.25 0.88
CA GLY A 99 -9.82 -1.14 1.09
C GLY A 99 -11.19 -1.50 0.55
N VAL A 100 -11.29 -2.67 -0.09
CA VAL A 100 -12.56 -3.28 -0.46
C VAL A 100 -12.59 -4.75 -0.03
N LYS A 101 -13.74 -5.22 0.47
CA LYS A 101 -14.02 -6.64 0.65
C LYS A 101 -15.12 -7.08 -0.29
N TYR A 102 -14.85 -8.11 -1.08
CA TYR A 102 -15.80 -8.65 -2.06
C TYR A 102 -15.69 -10.17 -2.11
N LEU A 103 -16.84 -10.86 -1.98
CA LEU A 103 -16.94 -12.33 -1.99
C LEU A 103 -15.96 -13.06 -1.06
N GLY A 104 -15.60 -12.44 0.07
CA GLY A 104 -14.70 -13.01 1.08
C GLY A 104 -13.25 -12.57 0.97
N SER A 105 -12.81 -12.10 -0.21
CA SER A 105 -11.45 -11.59 -0.44
C SER A 105 -11.32 -10.10 -0.13
N THR A 106 -10.13 -9.69 0.26
CA THR A 106 -9.77 -8.31 0.58
C THR A 106 -8.86 -7.75 -0.51
N TYR A 107 -9.16 -6.53 -0.94
CA TYR A 107 -8.46 -5.83 -2.01
C TYR A 107 -7.97 -4.47 -1.53
N LEU A 108 -6.73 -4.14 -1.89
CA LEU A 108 -6.26 -2.76 -1.93
C LEU A 108 -6.60 -2.19 -3.31
N VAL A 109 -7.35 -1.10 -3.36
CA VAL A 109 -7.70 -0.41 -4.60
C VAL A 109 -6.84 0.84 -4.74
N LEU A 110 -6.23 1.03 -5.92
CA LEU A 110 -5.47 2.21 -6.29
C LEU A 110 -5.91 2.67 -7.68
N ASP A 111 -6.34 3.92 -7.83
CA ASP A 111 -6.89 4.48 -9.07
C ASP A 111 -7.96 3.58 -9.71
N GLY A 112 -8.77 2.92 -8.87
CA GLY A 112 -9.82 1.98 -9.29
C GLY A 112 -9.35 0.57 -9.67
N GLU A 113 -8.05 0.31 -9.79
CA GLU A 113 -7.50 -1.05 -9.97
C GLU A 113 -7.44 -1.77 -8.62
N ALA A 114 -7.90 -3.02 -8.57
CA ALA A 114 -8.04 -3.80 -7.34
C ALA A 114 -6.97 -4.91 -7.24
N PHE A 115 -6.09 -4.80 -6.26
CA PHE A 115 -5.06 -5.78 -5.95
C PHE A 115 -5.53 -6.66 -4.79
N CYS A 116 -5.66 -7.97 -5.01
CA CYS A 116 -6.00 -8.89 -3.93
C CYS A 116 -4.84 -8.96 -2.94
N ILE A 117 -5.11 -8.75 -1.64
CA ILE A 117 -4.09 -8.71 -0.58
C ILE A 117 -4.26 -9.83 0.45
N ASP A 118 -5.03 -10.88 0.14
CA ASP A 118 -5.33 -11.98 1.07
C ASP A 118 -4.06 -12.69 1.58
N GLU A 119 -2.98 -12.73 0.78
CA GLU A 119 -1.69 -13.31 1.20
C GLU A 119 -0.91 -12.40 2.18
N GLN A 120 -1.20 -11.11 2.19
CA GLN A 120 -0.48 -10.09 2.96
C GLN A 120 -1.17 -9.77 4.29
N ILE A 121 -2.51 -9.78 4.36
CA ILE A 121 -3.28 -9.29 5.53
C ILE A 121 -2.91 -9.97 6.86
N GLY A 122 -2.41 -11.22 6.81
CA GLY A 122 -1.98 -11.96 8.00
C GLY A 122 -0.54 -11.69 8.45
N LYS A 123 0.22 -10.91 7.67
CA LYS A 123 1.67 -10.70 7.88
C LYS A 123 2.02 -9.34 8.50
N GLY A 124 1.03 -8.55 8.91
CA GLY A 124 1.26 -7.23 9.48
C GLY A 124 1.99 -6.29 8.51
N SER A 125 2.99 -5.55 9.00
CA SER A 125 3.81 -4.65 8.19
C SER A 125 4.68 -5.39 7.18
N VAL A 126 5.09 -6.64 7.44
CA VAL A 126 5.80 -7.46 6.43
C VAL A 126 4.93 -7.64 5.18
N GLY A 127 3.63 -7.87 5.36
CA GLY A 127 2.68 -7.95 4.23
C GLY A 127 2.59 -6.65 3.43
N PHE A 128 2.65 -5.50 4.12
CA PHE A 128 2.71 -4.19 3.45
C PHE A 128 4.01 -4.01 2.65
N LEU A 129 5.16 -4.32 3.26
CA LEU A 129 6.47 -4.19 2.61
C LEU A 129 6.57 -5.10 1.36
N GLU A 130 5.96 -6.29 1.40
CA GLU A 130 5.91 -7.24 0.28
C GLU A 130 5.14 -6.69 -0.95
N LEU A 131 4.24 -5.71 -0.78
CA LEU A 131 3.54 -5.08 -1.91
C LEU A 131 4.48 -4.28 -2.81
N ILE A 132 5.56 -3.74 -2.23
CA ILE A 132 6.55 -2.94 -2.96
C ILE A 132 7.74 -3.81 -3.32
N ASN A 133 8.25 -4.59 -2.36
CA ASN A 133 9.38 -5.48 -2.55
C ASN A 133 9.01 -6.92 -2.14
N PRO A 134 8.62 -7.78 -3.09
CA PRO A 134 8.19 -9.15 -2.79
C PRO A 134 9.23 -10.05 -2.12
N THR A 135 10.51 -9.67 -2.10
CA THR A 135 11.59 -10.45 -1.46
C THR A 135 11.98 -9.94 -0.08
N ILE A 136 11.35 -8.86 0.40
CA ILE A 136 11.69 -8.20 1.67
C ILE A 136 11.57 -9.13 2.89
N SER A 137 10.69 -10.12 2.82
CA SER A 137 10.51 -11.12 3.89
C SER A 137 11.78 -11.92 4.18
N GLY A 138 12.74 -11.96 3.24
CA GLY A 138 14.07 -12.54 3.45
C GLY A 138 14.90 -11.83 4.53
N LEU A 139 14.66 -10.54 4.80
CA LEU A 139 15.36 -9.80 5.87
C LEU A 139 14.99 -10.30 7.27
N PHE A 140 13.81 -10.92 7.41
CA PHE A 140 13.36 -11.49 8.69
C PHE A 140 13.83 -12.93 8.92
N ASN A 141 14.56 -13.51 7.97
CA ASN A 141 15.08 -14.87 8.03
C ASN A 141 16.49 -14.92 7.41
N CYS A 142 17.43 -14.24 8.07
CA CYS A 142 18.78 -14.02 7.55
C CYS A 142 19.80 -15.09 8.00
N GLY A 143 19.34 -16.15 8.66
CA GLY A 143 20.15 -17.31 9.06
C GLY A 143 20.85 -17.14 10.40
N TYR A 144 20.47 -16.14 11.19
CA TYR A 144 21.03 -15.87 12.51
C TYR A 144 20.10 -16.40 13.61
N ALA A 145 20.65 -16.59 14.81
CA ALA A 145 19.86 -17.02 15.96
C ALA A 145 18.74 -16.02 16.33
N TYR A 146 18.83 -14.77 15.86
CA TYR A 146 17.85 -13.73 16.13
C TYR A 146 16.56 -13.86 15.32
N ASP A 147 16.56 -14.63 14.22
CA ASP A 147 15.37 -14.85 13.37
C ASP A 147 14.16 -15.36 14.18
N GLN A 148 14.42 -16.09 15.26
CA GLN A 148 13.38 -16.63 16.14
C GLN A 148 12.57 -15.57 16.91
N TYR A 149 13.07 -14.33 17.01
CA TYR A 149 12.44 -13.28 17.82
C TYR A 149 11.40 -12.47 17.06
N THR A 150 11.34 -12.62 15.73
CA THR A 150 10.27 -12.04 14.92
C THR A 150 9.11 -13.02 14.80
N VAL A 151 7.96 -12.65 15.34
CA VAL A 151 6.70 -13.36 15.13
C VAL A 151 5.85 -12.49 14.22
N ILE A 152 5.98 -12.72 12.92
CA ILE A 152 5.40 -11.87 11.86
C ILE A 152 3.91 -11.60 12.13
N GLY A 153 3.56 -10.31 12.21
CA GLY A 153 2.20 -9.81 12.37
C GLY A 153 1.61 -9.94 13.78
N ALA A 154 2.34 -10.47 14.76
CA ALA A 154 1.84 -10.53 16.14
C ALA A 154 1.68 -9.13 16.75
N ALA A 155 0.66 -8.93 17.57
CA ALA A 155 0.24 -7.59 18.02
C ALA A 155 1.32 -6.81 18.81
N ASP A 156 2.14 -7.52 19.57
CA ASP A 156 3.24 -7.00 20.39
C ASP A 156 4.60 -7.01 19.66
N ASP A 157 4.65 -7.50 18.42
CA ASP A 157 5.84 -7.59 17.59
C ASP A 157 6.06 -6.29 16.79
N ALA A 158 7.29 -5.96 16.45
CA ALA A 158 7.58 -4.79 15.62
C ALA A 158 6.89 -4.85 14.26
N THR A 159 6.65 -6.06 13.77
CA THR A 159 5.94 -6.29 12.50
C THR A 159 4.42 -6.13 12.58
N SER A 160 3.86 -5.73 13.73
CA SER A 160 2.43 -5.45 13.85
C SER A 160 2.08 -4.12 13.16
N LEU A 161 0.90 -4.04 12.55
CA LEU A 161 0.46 -2.79 11.90
C LEU A 161 0.34 -1.63 12.88
N GLU A 162 0.00 -1.90 14.14
CA GLU A 162 -0.13 -0.86 15.14
C GLU A 162 1.24 -0.36 15.64
N ASN A 163 2.23 -1.24 15.70
CA ASN A 163 3.60 -0.86 16.02
C ASN A 163 4.29 -0.15 14.86
N MET A 164 4.04 -0.58 13.62
CA MET A 164 4.44 0.14 12.41
C MET A 164 3.86 1.57 12.38
N ARG A 165 2.58 1.72 12.73
CA ARG A 165 1.93 3.03 12.84
C ARG A 165 2.61 3.92 13.90
N GLN A 166 3.02 3.34 15.03
CA GLN A 166 3.79 4.06 16.06
C GLN A 166 5.19 4.43 15.58
N ALA A 167 5.86 3.53 14.87
CA ALA A 167 7.19 3.78 14.30
C ALA A 167 7.21 4.98 13.34
N LEU A 168 6.15 5.15 12.54
CA LEU A 168 6.01 6.31 11.66
C LEU A 168 5.93 7.64 12.43
N TYR A 169 5.33 7.67 13.63
CA TYR A 169 5.39 8.86 14.48
C TYR A 169 6.81 9.18 14.96
N GLY A 170 7.60 8.15 15.29
CA GLY A 170 9.01 8.33 15.65
C GLY A 170 9.84 8.92 14.51
N ILE A 171 9.58 8.50 13.26
CA ILE A 171 10.26 9.08 12.09
C ILE A 171 9.85 10.54 11.88
N LEU A 172 8.55 10.86 11.99
CA LEU A 172 8.05 12.23 11.88
C LEU A 172 8.70 13.15 12.92
N GLU A 173 8.79 12.69 14.16
CA GLU A 173 9.47 13.43 15.23
C GLU A 173 10.96 13.64 14.95
N CYS A 174 11.68 12.58 14.57
CA CYS A 174 13.09 12.67 14.18
C CYS A 174 13.30 13.74 13.09
N ASN A 175 12.43 13.77 12.08
CA ASN A 175 12.52 14.73 10.99
C ASN A 175 12.20 16.17 11.41
N GLU A 176 11.26 16.38 12.33
CA GLU A 176 11.05 17.71 12.92
C GLU A 176 12.26 18.19 13.73
N LEU A 177 12.93 17.29 14.47
CA LEU A 177 14.18 17.60 15.16
C LEU A 177 15.30 17.94 14.18
N ARG A 178 15.49 17.15 13.11
CA ARG A 178 16.48 17.40 12.06
C ARG A 178 16.26 18.73 11.36
N LYS A 179 15.00 19.05 11.05
CA LYS A 179 14.62 20.34 10.46
C LYS A 179 14.95 21.52 11.36
N ALA A 180 14.85 21.39 12.67
CA ALA A 180 15.29 22.41 13.63
C ALA A 180 16.81 22.67 13.58
N HIS A 181 17.60 21.70 13.09
CA HIS A 181 19.03 21.85 12.80
C HIS A 181 19.34 22.29 11.36
N GLY A 182 18.32 22.55 10.54
CA GLY A 182 18.50 22.90 9.12
C GLY A 182 18.94 21.72 8.26
N LEU A 183 18.75 20.48 8.73
CA LEU A 183 19.08 19.27 8.00
C LEU A 183 17.95 18.85 7.06
N GLN A 184 18.32 18.06 6.05
CA GLN A 184 17.35 17.44 5.16
C GLN A 184 16.53 16.39 5.92
N GLU A 185 15.25 16.33 5.56
CA GLU A 185 14.34 15.28 5.95
C GLU A 185 14.85 13.90 5.49
N LEU A 186 14.85 12.93 6.41
CA LEU A 186 15.13 11.53 6.09
C LEU A 186 13.94 10.94 5.36
N LYS A 187 14.22 10.29 4.24
CA LYS A 187 13.25 9.43 3.53
C LYS A 187 13.07 8.11 4.26
N ILE A 188 11.93 7.47 4.06
CA ILE A 188 11.68 6.13 4.62
C ILE A 188 12.13 5.08 3.61
N SER A 189 12.97 4.14 4.05
CA SER A 189 13.41 3.00 3.23
C SER A 189 12.69 1.72 3.66
N ASN A 190 12.16 0.95 2.71
CA ASN A 190 11.54 -0.35 3.00
C ASN A 190 12.53 -1.32 3.66
N SER A 191 13.75 -1.38 3.12
CA SER A 191 14.82 -2.21 3.67
C SER A 191 15.19 -1.77 5.09
N LEU A 192 15.28 -0.46 5.35
CA LEU A 192 15.56 0.03 6.70
C LEU A 192 14.39 -0.16 7.67
N MET A 193 13.13 -0.07 7.22
CA MET A 193 11.98 -0.43 8.06
C MET A 193 12.04 -1.91 8.46
N ALA A 194 12.31 -2.81 7.50
CA ALA A 194 12.46 -4.23 7.80
C ALA A 194 13.64 -4.53 8.73
N ILE A 195 14.79 -3.87 8.51
CA ILE A 195 15.96 -3.98 9.39
C ILE A 195 15.63 -3.46 10.80
N ALA A 196 15.01 -2.29 10.93
CA ALA A 196 14.60 -1.76 12.22
C ALA A 196 13.65 -2.72 12.95
N GLU A 197 12.65 -3.28 12.26
CA GLU A 197 11.71 -4.23 12.84
C GLU A 197 12.43 -5.50 13.34
N TYR A 198 13.33 -6.06 12.53
CA TYR A 198 14.14 -7.21 12.91
C TYR A 198 15.04 -6.92 14.12
N ASP A 199 15.83 -5.85 14.04
CA ASP A 199 16.80 -5.46 15.07
C ASP A 199 16.08 -5.14 16.39
N THR A 200 14.95 -4.43 16.33
CA THR A 200 14.15 -4.07 17.51
C THR A 200 13.51 -5.29 18.15
N ASN A 201 12.99 -6.23 17.36
CA ASN A 201 12.45 -7.49 17.85
C ASN A 201 13.51 -8.30 18.60
N ALA A 202 14.69 -8.46 18.00
CA ALA A 202 15.79 -9.20 18.61
C ALA A 202 16.34 -8.49 19.86
N SER A 203 16.49 -7.17 19.79
CA SER A 203 17.00 -6.32 20.88
C SER A 203 16.07 -6.29 22.08
N ALA A 204 14.76 -6.50 21.89
CA ALA A 204 13.81 -6.67 22.99
C ALA A 204 14.16 -7.86 23.91
N TYR A 205 14.89 -8.85 23.40
CA TYR A 205 15.37 -10.01 24.16
C TYR A 205 16.85 -9.92 24.49
N ALA A 206 17.69 -9.50 23.54
CA ALA A 206 19.13 -9.43 23.70
C ALA A 206 19.57 -8.32 24.66
N MET A 207 18.78 -7.23 24.76
CA MET A 207 19.13 -6.02 25.52
C MET A 207 20.48 -5.41 25.08
N ASP A 208 20.74 -5.46 23.77
CA ASP A 208 21.99 -4.99 23.15
C ASP A 208 21.76 -4.71 21.67
N HIS A 209 22.66 -3.93 21.06
CA HIS A 209 22.76 -3.77 19.61
C HIS A 209 23.24 -5.09 18.99
N ILE A 210 22.37 -5.77 18.24
CA ILE A 210 22.69 -7.12 17.75
C ILE A 210 23.74 -7.14 16.62
N GLY A 211 23.94 -6.01 15.92
CA GLY A 211 24.99 -5.83 14.93
C GLY A 211 24.91 -6.76 13.71
N VAL A 212 23.71 -7.22 13.35
CA VAL A 212 23.49 -8.09 12.16
C VAL A 212 23.65 -7.30 10.87
N PHE A 213 23.18 -6.05 10.85
CA PHE A 213 23.24 -5.17 9.69
C PHE A 213 24.21 -4.01 9.92
N ASN A 214 24.88 -3.57 8.84
CA ASN A 214 25.81 -2.45 8.88
C ASN A 214 25.06 -1.14 8.62
N VAL A 215 24.36 -0.65 9.63
CA VAL A 215 23.56 0.60 9.63
C VAL A 215 23.92 1.44 10.86
N GLY A 216 23.64 2.74 10.82
CA GLY A 216 23.59 3.54 12.05
C GLY A 216 22.38 3.10 12.87
N GLU A 217 22.49 3.01 14.19
CA GLU A 217 21.41 2.49 15.04
C GLU A 217 21.29 3.30 16.34
N ASN A 218 20.05 3.67 16.66
CA ASN A 218 19.63 4.13 17.98
C ASN A 218 18.71 3.08 18.59
N LEU A 219 18.88 2.83 19.89
CA LEU A 219 18.13 1.81 20.61
C LEU A 219 17.77 2.29 22.02
N ALA A 220 16.55 1.98 22.46
CA ALA A 220 16.09 2.33 23.80
C ALA A 220 15.03 1.36 24.29
N TRP A 221 14.90 1.26 25.62
CA TRP A 221 13.87 0.50 26.29
C TRP A 221 13.22 1.36 27.36
N GLY A 222 11.89 1.32 27.44
CA GLY A 222 11.17 2.07 28.46
C GLY A 222 9.67 1.81 28.45
N PRO A 223 8.93 2.38 29.41
CA PRO A 223 7.50 2.16 29.50
C PRO A 223 6.77 2.69 28.26
N SER A 224 5.61 2.14 27.95
CA SER A 224 4.90 2.42 26.67
C SER A 224 4.42 3.86 26.48
N PHE A 225 4.42 4.68 27.53
CA PHE A 225 4.09 6.10 27.48
C PHE A 225 5.33 7.00 27.38
N TRP A 226 6.53 6.42 27.40
CA TRP A 226 7.79 7.15 27.32
C TRP A 226 8.22 7.33 25.87
N ASP A 227 8.74 8.52 25.60
CA ASP A 227 9.26 8.94 24.31
C ASP A 227 10.78 8.74 24.27
N PRO A 228 11.32 7.92 23.34
CA PRO A 228 12.76 7.70 23.25
C PRO A 228 13.55 8.98 22.91
N PHE A 229 12.94 9.99 22.28
CA PHE A 229 13.61 11.25 21.93
C PHE A 229 13.91 12.13 23.15
N ASP A 230 13.23 11.93 24.29
CA ASP A 230 13.62 12.55 25.56
C ASP A 230 15.06 12.17 25.95
N GLY A 231 15.42 10.91 25.74
CA GLY A 231 16.77 10.41 25.94
C GLY A 231 17.67 10.77 24.76
N TRP A 232 17.34 10.25 23.59
CA TRP A 232 18.19 10.30 22.40
C TRP A 232 18.53 11.71 21.94
N TYR A 233 17.59 12.64 22.06
CA TYR A 233 17.80 14.01 21.61
C TYR A 233 17.92 14.97 22.79
N THR A 234 16.91 15.06 23.66
CA THR A 234 16.83 16.13 24.66
C THR A 234 17.96 16.04 25.69
N GLN A 235 18.14 14.87 26.31
CA GLN A 235 19.19 14.66 27.31
C GLN A 235 20.59 14.69 26.66
N GLU A 236 20.81 13.92 25.60
CA GLU A 236 22.12 13.83 24.96
C GLU A 236 22.59 15.13 24.32
N LYS A 237 21.69 15.93 23.75
CA LYS A 237 22.02 17.28 23.27
C LYS A 237 22.50 18.16 24.43
N ALA A 238 21.83 18.11 25.58
CA ALA A 238 22.23 18.91 26.74
C ALA A 238 23.62 18.50 27.27
N ASP A 239 23.93 17.21 27.24
CA ASP A 239 25.27 16.68 27.56
C ASP A 239 26.31 17.15 26.53
N PHE A 240 26.00 17.06 25.24
CA PHE A 240 26.85 17.53 24.15
C PHE A 240 27.18 19.02 24.28
N ASP A 241 26.17 19.86 24.53
CA ASP A 241 26.32 21.32 24.69
C ASP A 241 27.18 21.69 25.91
N GLN A 242 27.22 20.83 26.93
CA GLN A 242 28.06 20.98 28.13
C GLN A 242 29.47 20.43 27.95
N GLY A 243 29.79 19.82 26.80
CA GLY A 243 31.07 19.19 26.53
C GLY A 243 31.23 17.78 27.11
N ASN A 244 30.12 17.13 27.48
CA ASN A 244 30.10 15.75 27.95
C ASN A 244 29.77 14.80 26.78
N TYR A 245 30.79 14.23 26.15
CA TYR A 245 30.65 13.42 24.93
C TYR A 245 30.59 11.90 25.17
N ALA A 246 30.47 11.46 26.43
CA ALA A 246 30.58 10.03 26.75
C ALA A 246 29.42 9.19 26.21
N ASN A 247 28.20 9.74 26.20
CA ASN A 247 26.97 9.05 25.78
C ASN A 247 26.09 10.02 24.99
N VAL A 248 26.55 10.43 23.81
CA VAL A 248 25.81 11.36 22.92
C VAL A 248 25.60 10.78 21.53
N GLY A 249 25.78 9.47 21.40
CA GLY A 249 25.76 8.76 20.12
C GLY A 249 24.40 8.85 19.43
N HIS A 250 23.30 8.80 20.19
CA HIS A 250 21.97 8.87 19.62
C HIS A 250 21.68 10.26 19.06
N TYR A 251 22.06 11.30 19.80
CA TYR A 251 21.96 12.68 19.33
C TYR A 251 22.77 12.87 18.05
N LEU A 252 24.02 12.39 18.02
CA LEU A 252 24.89 12.49 16.86
C LEU A 252 24.31 11.77 15.64
N ASN A 253 23.72 10.59 15.80
CA ASN A 253 23.01 9.90 14.71
C ASN A 253 21.83 10.74 14.17
N ILE A 254 21.04 11.34 15.07
CA ILE A 254 19.89 12.17 14.67
C ILE A 254 20.34 13.38 13.85
N ILE A 255 21.47 14.01 14.20
CA ILE A 255 21.96 15.22 13.52
C ILE A 255 23.02 14.97 12.44
N ASP A 256 23.32 13.72 12.10
CA ASP A 256 24.29 13.38 11.06
C ASP A 256 23.71 13.75 9.67
N ASP A 257 24.41 14.61 8.95
CA ASP A 257 24.00 15.11 7.63
C ASP A 257 24.33 14.13 6.48
N SER A 258 25.11 13.08 6.76
CA SER A 258 25.40 12.01 5.80
C SER A 258 24.26 11.00 5.66
N TYR A 259 23.35 10.94 6.63
CA TYR A 259 22.15 10.11 6.55
C TYR A 259 21.05 10.77 5.73
N THR A 260 20.48 10.00 4.80
CA THR A 260 19.41 10.45 3.90
C THR A 260 18.16 9.56 3.97
N ILE A 261 18.28 8.35 4.51
CA ILE A 261 17.18 7.40 4.71
C ILE A 261 17.18 6.83 6.12
N THR A 262 15.99 6.42 6.58
CA THR A 262 15.79 5.81 7.90
C THR A 262 14.74 4.70 7.86
N GLY A 263 14.76 3.89 8.92
CA GLY A 263 13.65 3.04 9.32
C GLY A 263 13.52 3.07 10.84
N PHE A 264 12.33 2.79 11.36
CA PHE A 264 12.03 2.83 12.79
C PHE A 264 11.16 1.64 13.14
N ALA A 265 11.26 1.14 14.37
CA ALA A 265 10.40 0.10 14.87
C ALA A 265 10.11 0.25 16.37
N VAL A 266 8.96 -0.30 16.76
CA VAL A 266 8.51 -0.38 18.15
C VAL A 266 8.16 -1.84 18.45
N ASN A 267 8.76 -2.43 19.45
CA ASN A 267 8.39 -3.77 19.94
C ASN A 267 7.86 -3.65 21.37
N GLN A 268 6.90 -4.49 21.77
CA GLN A 268 6.25 -4.43 23.09
C GLN A 268 6.53 -5.67 23.97
N LYS A 269 7.49 -6.51 23.59
CA LYS A 269 7.81 -7.79 24.26
C LYS A 269 8.91 -7.67 25.33
N SER A 270 9.56 -6.51 25.46
CA SER A 270 10.71 -6.36 26.35
C SER A 270 10.31 -6.38 27.83
N ALA A 271 11.26 -6.74 28.70
CA ALA A 271 11.06 -6.74 30.15
C ALA A 271 10.86 -5.32 30.75
N TYR A 272 11.20 -4.26 30.00
CA TYR A 272 11.15 -2.87 30.46
C TYR A 272 9.99 -2.07 29.83
N GLY A 273 9.11 -2.75 29.08
CA GLY A 273 8.05 -2.12 28.29
C GLY A 273 8.38 -2.19 26.80
N ASN A 274 8.28 -1.06 26.12
CA ASN A 274 8.58 -0.97 24.71
C ASN A 274 10.10 -0.96 24.47
N THR A 275 10.51 -1.60 23.38
CA THR A 275 11.82 -1.38 22.72
C THR A 275 11.59 -0.47 21.53
N TYR A 276 12.42 0.56 21.38
CA TYR A 276 12.41 1.49 20.26
C TYR A 276 13.74 1.36 19.53
N GLY A 277 13.70 1.09 18.22
CA GLY A 277 14.89 1.06 17.37
C GLY A 277 14.71 1.99 16.19
N GLN A 278 15.72 2.81 15.91
CA GLN A 278 15.80 3.60 14.69
C GLN A 278 17.12 3.33 13.99
N VAL A 279 17.06 3.03 12.70
CA VAL A 279 18.24 2.79 11.89
C VAL A 279 18.41 3.85 10.81
N PHE A 280 19.65 4.10 10.41
CA PHE A 280 20.03 5.19 9.52
C PHE A 280 21.03 4.72 8.45
N SER A 281 20.93 5.32 7.26
CA SER A 281 21.92 5.13 6.20
C SER A 281 21.96 6.33 5.26
N GLY A 282 23.12 6.56 4.65
CA GLY A 282 23.29 7.46 3.50
C GLY A 282 23.31 6.74 2.16
N MET A 283 23.16 5.41 2.17
CA MET A 283 23.20 4.57 0.97
C MET A 283 21.78 4.27 0.49
N GLU A 284 21.36 4.95 -0.56
CA GLU A 284 20.04 4.77 -1.17
C GLU A 284 20.07 3.80 -2.35
N TYR A 285 19.03 3.00 -2.46
CA TYR A 285 18.80 2.12 -3.60
C TYR A 285 17.55 2.57 -4.38
N GLU A 286 17.62 2.43 -5.70
CA GLU A 286 16.49 2.76 -6.59
C GLU A 286 15.26 1.92 -6.22
N GLY A 287 14.12 2.59 -6.01
CA GLY A 287 12.85 1.96 -5.66
C GLY A 287 12.69 1.53 -4.19
N ASP A 288 13.68 1.78 -3.33
CA ASP A 288 13.62 1.39 -1.91
C ASP A 288 13.25 2.53 -0.96
N SER A 289 13.41 3.79 -1.38
CA SER A 289 13.19 4.97 -0.53
C SER A 289 12.11 5.90 -1.04
N PHE A 290 11.31 6.45 -0.11
CA PHE A 290 10.13 7.27 -0.38
C PHE A 290 10.12 8.51 0.52
N SER A 291 9.42 9.57 0.09
CA SER A 291 9.12 10.68 0.99
C SER A 291 8.29 10.17 2.18
N VAL A 292 8.36 10.85 3.33
CA VAL A 292 7.58 10.46 4.50
C VAL A 292 6.08 10.53 4.21
N ASP A 293 5.63 11.56 3.48
CA ASP A 293 4.24 11.75 3.11
C ASP A 293 3.72 10.60 2.22
N ASP A 294 4.47 10.23 1.17
CA ASP A 294 4.07 9.15 0.25
C ASP A 294 4.02 7.81 0.99
N TYR A 295 5.03 7.54 1.84
CA TYR A 295 5.12 6.29 2.59
C TYR A 295 3.98 6.17 3.62
N CYS A 296 3.73 7.23 4.39
CA CYS A 296 2.63 7.29 5.35
C CYS A 296 1.29 7.14 4.64
N GLY A 297 1.09 7.83 3.52
CA GLY A 297 -0.13 7.74 2.71
C GLY A 297 -0.40 6.31 2.25
N PHE A 298 0.61 5.67 1.66
CA PHE A 298 0.49 4.30 1.16
C PHE A 298 0.29 3.28 2.28
N PHE A 299 1.04 3.41 3.39
CA PHE A 299 0.83 2.58 4.57
C PHE A 299 -0.59 2.70 5.13
N MET A 300 -1.13 3.91 5.21
CA MET A 300 -2.48 4.12 5.73
C MET A 300 -3.57 3.57 4.81
N LEU A 301 -3.36 3.54 3.49
CA LEU A 301 -4.25 2.84 2.57
C LEU A 301 -4.28 1.34 2.87
N TYR A 302 -3.11 0.71 3.04
CA TYR A 302 -3.02 -0.70 3.42
C TYR A 302 -3.62 -0.98 4.81
N TYR A 303 -3.26 -0.19 5.82
CA TYR A 303 -3.79 -0.30 7.18
C TYR A 303 -5.33 -0.27 7.18
N ASN A 304 -5.91 0.68 6.47
CA ASN A 304 -7.37 0.78 6.34
C ASN A 304 -7.97 -0.34 5.48
N ALA A 305 -7.25 -0.87 4.50
CA ALA A 305 -7.70 -2.04 3.76
C ALA A 305 -7.81 -3.29 4.63
N VAL A 306 -6.89 -3.46 5.58
CA VAL A 306 -6.91 -4.58 6.52
C VAL A 306 -8.01 -4.41 7.57
N TYR A 307 -8.12 -3.22 8.18
CA TYR A 307 -9.00 -3.03 9.34
C TYR A 307 -10.39 -2.49 9.02
N ASN A 308 -10.51 -1.66 7.98
CA ASN A 308 -11.72 -0.90 7.68
C ASN A 308 -12.13 -0.98 6.19
N PRO A 309 -12.17 -2.16 5.54
CA PRO A 309 -12.52 -2.26 4.13
C PRO A 309 -13.99 -1.93 3.89
N VAL A 310 -14.29 -1.29 2.76
CA VAL A 310 -15.65 -1.14 2.26
C VAL A 310 -16.15 -2.50 1.78
N VAL A 311 -17.27 -2.98 2.33
CA VAL A 311 -17.87 -4.24 1.89
C VAL A 311 -18.73 -3.99 0.66
N LEU A 312 -18.39 -4.64 -0.45
CA LEU A 312 -19.18 -4.65 -1.68
C LEU A 312 -19.95 -5.97 -1.80
N GLY A 313 -21.17 -5.89 -2.32
CA GLY A 313 -22.07 -7.04 -2.50
C GLY A 313 -23.52 -6.62 -2.64
#